data_AF-A0A931ZXE6-F1
#
_entry.id   AF-A0A931ZXE6-F1
#
_cell.length_a   1.000
_cell.length_b   1.000
_cell.length_c   1.000
_cell.angle_alpha   90.00
_cell.angle_beta   90.00
_cell.angle_gamma   90.00
#
_symmetry.space_group_name_H-M   'P 1'
#
loop_
_entity.id
_entity.type
_entity.pdbx_description
1 polymer ?
#
loop_
_entity_poly.entity_id
_entity_poly.type
_entity_poly.pdbx_seq_one_letter_code
_entity_poly.pdbx_strand_id
1 'polypeptide(L)'
;MLVEVDYWIQVRLHAGVLVALLDDILAGAYQVEALQPEDYRRVRELCDRYADRDIGFVDAAVIAVVERLNEPKLATLDRRHFGVLRPRHVDALRLLPDEASE
;
A
#
# COMPACT_ATOMS: atom_id res chain seq x y z
N MET A 1 -5.12 5.51 -0.80
CA MET A 1 -4.28 5.37 0.41
C MET A 1 -4.58 6.50 1.39
N LEU A 2 -4.30 7.78 1.10
CA LEU A 2 -4.53 8.87 2.07
C LEU A 2 -6.00 9.01 2.54
N VAL A 3 -6.97 8.71 1.67
CA VAL A 3 -8.40 8.72 2.02
C VAL A 3 -8.75 7.67 3.09
N GLU A 4 -8.12 6.51 3.04
CA GLU A 4 -8.35 5.46 4.04
C GLU A 4 -7.68 5.80 5.37
N VAL A 5 -6.51 6.44 5.32
CA VAL A 5 -5.85 6.96 6.52
C VAL A 5 -6.70 8.03 7.19
N ASP A 6 -7.29 8.97 6.43
CA ASP A 6 -8.23 9.95 6.95
C ASP A 6 -9.44 9.29 7.62
N TYR A 7 -10.05 8.29 6.97
CA TYR A 7 -11.15 7.52 7.57
C TYR A 7 -10.76 6.92 8.93
N TRP A 8 -9.61 6.26 9.03
CA TRP A 8 -9.17 5.66 10.29
C TRP A 8 -8.83 6.70 11.36
N ILE A 9 -8.26 7.86 10.98
CA ILE A 9 -8.01 8.96 11.91
C ILE A 9 -9.34 9.47 12.47
N GLN A 10 -10.36 9.65 11.63
CA GLN A 10 -11.69 10.11 12.08
C GLN A 10 -12.38 9.11 13.00
N VAL A 11 -12.24 7.81 12.72
CA VAL A 11 -12.92 6.76 13.48
C VAL A 11 -12.21 6.45 14.80
N ARG A 12 -10.88 6.61 14.89
CA ARG A 12 -10.09 6.10 16.01
C ARG A 12 -9.20 7.12 16.72
N LEU A 13 -9.00 8.31 16.17
CA LEU A 13 -8.08 9.31 16.69
C LEU A 13 -8.77 10.69 16.75
N HIS A 14 -7.97 11.76 16.84
CA HIS A 14 -8.47 13.14 16.88
C HIS A 14 -7.93 13.96 15.70
N ALA A 15 -8.63 15.04 15.35
CA ALA A 15 -8.31 15.88 14.19
C ALA A 15 -6.85 16.39 14.13
N GLY A 16 -6.22 16.63 15.28
CA GLY A 16 -4.80 17.02 15.34
C GLY A 16 -3.82 16.02 14.70
N VAL A 17 -4.17 14.73 14.61
CA VAL A 17 -3.32 13.72 13.96
C VAL A 17 -3.28 13.92 12.45
N LEU A 18 -4.41 14.28 11.82
CA LEU A 18 -4.43 14.57 10.39
C LEU A 18 -3.56 15.78 10.07
N VAL A 19 -3.61 16.82 10.90
CA VAL A 19 -2.77 18.01 10.74
C VAL A 19 -1.28 17.64 10.81
N ALA A 20 -0.88 16.88 11.83
CA ALA A 20 0.51 16.42 11.96
C ALA A 20 0.97 15.57 10.76
N LEU A 21 0.11 14.66 10.26
CA LEU A 21 0.41 13.87 9.07
C LEU A 21 0.59 14.77 7.82
N LEU A 22 -0.23 15.80 7.67
CA LEU A 22 -0.11 16.75 6.57
C LEU A 22 1.19 17.57 6.69
N ASP A 23 1.57 17.98 7.90
CA ASP A 23 2.85 18.67 8.14
C ASP A 23 4.03 17.77 7.76
N ASP A 24 4.01 16.48 8.10
CA ASP A 24 5.03 15.50 7.72
C ASP A 24 5.12 15.31 6.19
N ILE A 25 3.97 15.25 5.50
CA ILE A 25 3.93 15.17 4.03
C ILE A 25 4.52 16.44 3.41
N LEU A 26 4.16 17.63 3.91
CA LEU A 26 4.66 18.91 3.41
C LEU A 26 6.16 19.08 3.70
N ALA A 27 6.66 18.53 4.81
CA ALA A 27 8.07 18.47 5.15
C ALA A 27 8.86 17.44 4.31
N GLY A 28 8.19 16.62 3.50
CA GLY A 28 8.80 15.60 2.65
C GLY A 28 9.19 14.32 3.39
N ALA A 29 8.69 14.10 4.61
CA ALA A 29 8.89 12.83 5.32
C ALA A 29 8.18 11.67 4.60
N TYR A 30 7.07 11.95 3.91
CA TYR A 30 6.32 10.99 3.10
C TYR A 30 6.07 11.53 1.69
N GLN A 31 6.33 10.70 0.69
CA GLN A 31 5.91 10.96 -0.69
C GLN A 31 4.56 10.29 -0.95
N VAL A 32 3.56 11.07 -1.35
CA VAL A 32 2.21 10.56 -1.67
C VAL A 32 2.15 10.22 -3.15
N GLU A 33 2.09 8.92 -3.44
CA GLU A 33 1.97 8.41 -4.81
C GLU A 33 0.51 8.35 -5.26
N ALA A 34 0.22 9.00 -6.39
CA ALA A 34 -1.05 8.86 -7.09
C ALA A 34 -1.03 7.64 -8.02
N LEU A 35 -2.17 6.99 -8.19
CA LEU A 35 -2.33 5.98 -9.23
C LEU A 35 -2.29 6.65 -10.60
N GLN A 36 -1.49 6.09 -11.49
CA GLN A 36 -1.40 6.48 -12.88
C GLN A 36 -2.37 5.64 -13.73
N PRO A 37 -2.78 6.10 -14.93
CA PRO A 37 -3.66 5.35 -15.81
C PRO A 37 -3.20 3.89 -16.06
N GLU A 38 -1.90 3.66 -16.11
CA GLU A 38 -1.27 2.36 -16.30
C GLU A 38 -1.48 1.44 -15.11
N ASP A 39 -1.49 1.99 -13.90
CA ASP A 39 -1.68 1.25 -12.66
C ASP A 39 -3.06 0.58 -12.63
N TYR A 40 -4.10 1.24 -13.14
CA TYR A 40 -5.45 0.67 -13.19
C TYR A 40 -5.55 -0.60 -14.05
N ARG A 41 -4.79 -0.66 -15.15
CA ARG A 41 -4.73 -1.89 -15.97
C ARG A 41 -4.14 -3.02 -15.13
N ARG A 42 -3.07 -2.72 -14.38
CA ARG A 42 -2.40 -3.70 -13.53
C ARG A 42 -3.28 -4.13 -12.35
N VAL A 43 -3.99 -3.20 -11.72
CA VAL A 43 -4.97 -3.47 -10.68
C VAL A 43 -6.04 -4.43 -11.18
N ARG A 44 -6.63 -4.16 -12.36
CA ARG A 44 -7.64 -5.04 -12.97
C ARG A 44 -7.12 -6.45 -13.16
N GLU A 45 -5.90 -6.62 -13.66
CA GLU A 45 -5.29 -7.96 -13.82
C GLU A 45 -5.08 -8.68 -12.49
N LEU A 46 -4.66 -7.96 -11.44
CA LEU A 46 -4.44 -8.55 -10.12
C LEU A 46 -5.78 -8.99 -9.50
N CYS A 47 -6.80 -8.15 -9.57
CA CYS A 47 -8.14 -8.51 -9.11
C CYS A 47 -8.69 -9.73 -9.85
N ASP A 48 -8.48 -9.83 -11.16
CA ASP A 48 -8.88 -10.97 -11.99
C ASP A 48 -8.09 -12.25 -11.63
N ARG A 49 -6.77 -12.13 -11.46
CA ARG A 49 -5.88 -13.25 -11.11
C ARG A 49 -6.16 -13.82 -9.72
N TYR A 50 -6.52 -12.96 -8.77
CA TYR A 50 -6.71 -13.32 -7.36
C TYR A 50 -8.19 -13.19 -6.95
N ALA A 51 -9.13 -13.37 -7.88
CA ALA A 51 -10.56 -13.20 -7.64
C ALA A 51 -11.08 -14.07 -6.48
N ASP A 52 -10.55 -15.30 -6.33
CA ASP A 52 -10.93 -16.22 -5.26
C ASP A 52 -10.36 -15.86 -3.87
N ARG A 53 -9.53 -14.81 -3.78
CA ARG A 53 -8.79 -14.43 -2.57
C ARG A 53 -9.23 -13.10 -1.96
N ASP A 54 -10.21 -12.43 -2.56
CA ASP A 54 -10.79 -11.17 -2.09
C ASP A 54 -9.75 -10.10 -1.69
N ILE A 55 -8.73 -9.93 -2.52
CA ILE A 55 -7.62 -8.99 -2.25
C ILE A 55 -8.05 -7.51 -2.28
N GLY A 56 -9.24 -7.22 -2.81
CA GLY A 56 -9.75 -5.86 -2.93
C GLY A 56 -8.94 -4.94 -3.86
N PHE A 57 -9.49 -3.74 -4.11
CA PHE A 57 -8.86 -2.73 -4.97
C PHE A 57 -7.58 -2.14 -4.35
N VAL A 58 -7.57 -1.93 -3.03
CA VAL A 58 -6.47 -1.23 -2.35
C VAL A 58 -5.19 -2.06 -2.38
N ASP A 59 -5.25 -3.36 -2.06
CA ASP A 59 -4.03 -4.19 -2.07
C ASP A 59 -3.48 -4.34 -3.49
N ALA A 60 -4.36 -4.52 -4.48
CA ALA A 60 -3.98 -4.56 -5.88
C ALA A 60 -3.33 -3.23 -6.34
N ALA A 61 -3.85 -2.09 -5.88
CA ALA A 61 -3.28 -0.77 -6.16
C ALA A 61 -1.90 -0.59 -5.53
N VAL A 62 -1.71 -1.06 -4.30
CA VAL A 62 -0.39 -1.06 -3.64
C VAL A 62 0.62 -1.88 -4.45
N ILE A 63 0.25 -3.09 -4.90
CA ILE A 63 1.12 -3.92 -5.75
C ILE A 63 1.48 -3.20 -7.06
N ALA A 64 0.51 -2.57 -7.73
CA ALA A 64 0.77 -1.84 -8.97
C ALA A 64 1.79 -0.71 -8.76
N VAL A 65 1.68 0.05 -7.66
CA VAL A 65 2.60 1.15 -7.33
C VAL A 65 4.00 0.63 -7.00
N VAL A 66 4.14 -0.40 -6.17
CA VAL A 66 5.47 -0.94 -5.82
C VAL A 66 6.16 -1.56 -7.05
N GLU A 67 5.41 -2.16 -7.97
CA GLU A 67 5.93 -2.61 -9.26
C GLU A 67 6.42 -1.43 -10.10
N ARG A 68 5.62 -0.36 -10.24
CA ARG A 68 5.98 0.84 -11.01
C ARG A 68 7.22 1.54 -10.45
N LEU A 69 7.36 1.57 -9.12
CA LEU A 69 8.51 2.18 -8.45
C LEU A 69 9.72 1.25 -8.34
N ASN A 70 9.59 -0.01 -8.78
CA ASN A 70 10.59 -1.06 -8.60
C ASN A 70 11.05 -1.19 -7.13
N GLU A 71 10.12 -1.05 -6.18
CA GLU A 71 10.39 -1.11 -4.75
C GLU A 71 10.14 -2.53 -4.22
N PRO A 72 11.17 -3.24 -3.73
CA PRO A 72 11.03 -4.61 -3.23
C PRO A 72 10.44 -4.71 -1.81
N LYS A 73 10.32 -3.62 -1.06
CA LYS A 73 9.85 -3.60 0.33
C LYS A 73 8.43 -3.06 0.44
N LEU A 74 7.67 -3.59 1.40
CA LEU A 74 6.34 -3.07 1.74
C LEU A 74 6.14 -3.09 3.25
N ALA A 75 5.97 -1.92 3.85
CA ALA A 75 5.56 -1.84 5.25
C ALA A 75 4.05 -2.13 5.36
N THR A 76 3.69 -3.21 6.02
CA THR A 76 2.28 -3.62 6.19
C THR A 76 2.08 -4.47 7.43
N LEU A 77 0.94 -4.28 8.08
CA LEU A 77 0.48 -5.18 9.15
C LEU A 77 -0.25 -6.40 8.56
N ASP A 78 -0.70 -6.33 7.31
CA ASP A 78 -1.44 -7.41 6.64
C ASP A 78 -0.52 -8.35 5.87
N ARG A 79 0.22 -9.19 6.60
CA ARG A 79 1.14 -10.14 5.98
C ARG A 79 0.41 -11.27 5.25
N ARG A 80 -0.86 -11.53 5.58
CA ARG A 80 -1.66 -12.60 4.99
C ARG A 80 -2.03 -12.26 3.56
N HIS A 81 -2.57 -11.08 3.31
CA HIS A 81 -2.95 -10.67 1.95
C HIS A 81 -1.71 -10.44 1.09
N PHE A 82 -0.70 -9.72 1.59
CA PHE A 82 0.49 -9.41 0.78
C PHE A 82 1.47 -10.57 0.60
N GLY A 83 1.47 -11.58 1.50
CA GLY A 83 2.38 -12.73 1.39
C GLY A 83 2.10 -13.67 0.22
N VAL A 84 0.86 -13.69 -0.29
CA VAL A 84 0.45 -14.55 -1.42
C VAL A 84 0.55 -13.84 -2.77
N LEU A 85 0.62 -12.51 -2.77
CA LEU A 85 0.72 -11.72 -3.98
C LEU A 85 2.13 -11.86 -4.58
N ARG A 86 2.21 -11.85 -5.91
CA ARG A 86 3.46 -12.00 -6.66
C ARG A 86 3.66 -10.78 -7.57
N PRO A 87 4.56 -9.85 -7.18
CA PRO A 87 4.94 -8.72 -8.01
C PRO A 87 5.65 -9.19 -9.28
N ARG A 88 5.68 -8.33 -10.30
CA ARG A 88 6.42 -8.62 -11.55
C ARG A 88 7.93 -8.43 -11.44
N HIS A 89 8.41 -7.59 -10.54
CA HIS A 89 9.81 -7.18 -10.44
C HIS A 89 10.64 -7.99 -9.44
N VAL A 90 10.00 -8.79 -8.58
CA VAL A 90 10.64 -9.63 -7.57
C VAL A 90 9.83 -10.89 -7.31
N ASP A 91 10.47 -11.96 -6.83
CA ASP A 91 9.80 -13.22 -6.50
C ASP A 91 8.78 -13.07 -5.35
N ALA A 92 9.09 -12.21 -4.38
CA ALA A 92 8.20 -11.84 -3.27
C ALA A 92 8.61 -10.47 -2.70
N LEU A 93 7.65 -9.73 -2.15
CA LEU A 93 7.94 -8.50 -1.42
C LEU A 93 8.59 -8.82 -0.07
N ARG A 94 9.56 -8.00 0.34
CA ARG A 94 10.04 -7.95 1.72
C ARG A 94 9.05 -7.16 2.57
N LEU A 95 8.26 -7.87 3.37
CA LEU A 95 7.25 -7.24 4.23
C LEU A 95 7.88 -6.71 5.53
N LEU A 96 7.72 -5.42 5.77
CA LEU A 96 8.23 -4.74 6.97
C LEU A 96 7.11 -4.49 7.99
N PRO A 97 7.42 -4.48 9.30
CA PRO A 97 8.73 -4.79 9.90
C PRO A 97 9.10 -6.27 9.68
N ASP A 98 10.38 -6.57 9.54
CA ASP A 98 10.81 -7.97 9.51
C ASP A 98 10.70 -8.53 10.93
N GLU A 99 10.24 -9.77 11.08
CA GLU A 99 10.18 -10.44 12.40
C GLU A 99 11.57 -10.56 13.09
N ALA A 100 12.65 -10.24 12.38
CA ALA A 100 14.02 -10.25 12.86
C ALA A 100 14.55 -8.89 13.39
N SER A 101 13.68 -7.89 13.58
CA SER A 101 14.08 -6.60 14.18
C SER A 101 13.51 -6.48 15.60
N GLU A 102 14.09 -7.24 16.53
CA GLU A 102 14.12 -6.94 17.97
C GLU A 102 15.47 -6.36 18.36
#